data_AF-A0A822CNP7-F1
#
_entry.id   AF-A0A822CNP7-F1
#
_cell.length_a   1.000
_cell.length_b   1.000
_cell.length_c   1.000
_cell.angle_alpha   90.00
_cell.angle_beta   90.00
_cell.angle_gamma   90.00
#
_symmetry.space_group_name_H-M   'P 1'
#
loop_
_entity.id
_entity.type
_entity.pdbx_description
1 polymer ?
#
loop_
_entity_poly.entity_id
_entity_poly.type
_entity_poly.pdbx_seq_one_letter_code
_entity_poly.pdbx_strand_id
1 'polypeptide(L)'
;MSLHGGIDQYDRDSTMVDFKRGDMPLMIATSVAARGLDVKDLILVVNYDCPNHYEDYVHRCGRTGRAGNKGFAYTFITPAQERHACDIIRA
;
A
#
# COMPACT_ATOMS: atom_id res chain seq x y z
N MET A 1 -12.82 0.72 4.24
CA MET A 1 -12.51 -0.26 5.30
C MET A 1 -10.99 -0.30 5.49
N SER A 2 -10.49 -0.72 6.66
CA SER A 2 -9.06 -0.74 6.97
C SER A 2 -8.53 -2.16 7.16
N LEU A 3 -7.23 -2.37 6.94
CA LEU A 3 -6.53 -3.62 7.17
C LEU A 3 -5.30 -3.36 8.06
N HIS A 4 -5.38 -3.77 9.33
CA HIS A 4 -4.29 -3.63 10.30
C HIS A 4 -4.32 -4.77 11.33
N GLY A 5 -3.25 -4.90 12.13
CA GLY A 5 -3.09 -6.01 13.08
C GLY A 5 -4.00 -6.00 14.31
N GLY A 6 -4.90 -5.00 14.42
CA GLY A 6 -5.91 -4.93 15.48
C GLY A 6 -7.28 -5.44 15.03
N ILE A 7 -7.38 -5.95 13.81
CA ILE A 7 -8.60 -6.53 13.24
C ILE A 7 -8.46 -8.04 13.33
N ASP A 8 -9.53 -8.72 13.75
CA ASP A 8 -9.60 -10.18 13.79
C ASP A 8 -9.35 -10.79 12.41
N GLN A 9 -8.74 -11.98 12.39
CA GLN A 9 -8.31 -12.62 11.14
C GLN A 9 -9.49 -12.86 10.18
N TYR A 10 -10.67 -13.20 10.72
CA TYR A 10 -11.89 -13.39 9.93
C TYR A 10 -12.30 -12.11 9.19
N ASP A 11 -12.32 -10.97 9.89
CA ASP A 11 -12.68 -9.68 9.30
C ASP A 11 -11.63 -9.21 8.30
N ARG A 12 -10.34 -9.51 8.55
CA ARG A 12 -9.25 -9.25 7.59
C ARG A 12 -9.46 -10.03 6.29
N ASP A 13 -9.79 -11.31 6.39
CA ASP A 13 -10.01 -12.17 5.22
C ASP A 13 -11.25 -11.73 4.45
N SER A 14 -12.34 -11.39 5.14
CA SER A 14 -13.56 -10.85 4.50
C SER A 14 -13.28 -9.53 3.78
N THR A 15 -12.61 -8.58 4.43
CA THR A 15 -12.23 -7.29 3.82
C THR A 15 -11.40 -7.50 2.55
N MET A 16 -10.50 -8.48 2.59
CA MET A 16 -9.65 -8.81 1.45
C MET A 16 -10.41 -9.44 0.29
N VAL A 17 -11.42 -10.27 0.57
CA VAL A 17 -12.30 -10.83 -0.46
C VAL A 17 -13.06 -9.70 -1.16
N ASP A 18 -13.70 -8.81 -0.41
CA ASP A 18 -14.49 -7.71 -0.96
C ASP A 18 -13.62 -6.75 -1.80
N PHE A 19 -12.40 -6.47 -1.32
CA PHE A 19 -11.44 -5.64 -2.05
C PHE A 19 -11.01 -6.29 -3.37
N LYS A 20 -10.74 -7.61 -3.38
CA LYS A 20 -10.36 -8.35 -4.60
C LYS A 20 -11.50 -8.48 -5.60
N ARG A 21 -12.75 -8.51 -5.14
CA ARG A 21 -13.95 -8.55 -6.00
C ARG A 21 -14.28 -7.19 -6.62
N GLY A 22 -13.71 -6.10 -6.07
CA GLY A 22 -13.99 -4.73 -6.48
C GLY A 22 -15.25 -4.16 -5.82
N ASP A 23 -15.90 -4.89 -4.93
CA ASP A 23 -17.04 -4.42 -4.12
C ASP A 23 -16.63 -3.22 -3.24
N MET A 24 -15.35 -3.19 -2.85
CA MET A 24 -14.72 -2.06 -2.20
C MET A 24 -13.52 -1.57 -3.03
N PRO A 25 -13.57 -0.41 -3.70
CA PRO A 25 -12.48 0.07 -4.55
C PRO A 25 -11.32 0.73 -3.78
N LEU A 26 -11.46 0.95 -2.47
CA LEU A 26 -10.49 1.65 -1.62
C LEU A 26 -10.22 0.87 -0.34
N MET A 27 -8.95 0.61 -0.05
CA MET A 27 -8.50 -0.01 1.19
C MET A 27 -7.40 0.81 1.85
N ILE A 28 -7.49 1.01 3.16
CA ILE A 28 -6.46 1.66 3.98
C ILE A 28 -5.73 0.56 4.74
N ALA A 29 -4.39 0.51 4.71
CA ALA A 29 -3.65 -0.57 5.36
C ALA A 29 -2.34 -0.12 6.03
N THR A 30 -1.92 -0.83 7.07
CA THR A 30 -0.56 -0.69 7.63
C THR A 30 0.42 -1.63 6.93
N SER A 31 1.72 -1.28 6.92
CA SER A 31 2.77 -2.08 6.25
C SER A 31 2.75 -3.56 6.64
N VAL A 32 2.47 -3.86 7.91
CA VAL A 32 2.48 -5.24 8.43
C VAL A 32 1.33 -6.05 7.83
N ALA A 33 0.14 -5.46 7.77
CA ALA A 33 -1.05 -6.14 7.28
C ALA A 33 -1.09 -6.23 5.75
N ALA A 34 -0.31 -5.40 5.06
CA ALA A 34 -0.26 -5.33 3.60
C ALA A 34 0.79 -6.26 2.94
N ARG A 35 1.64 -6.94 3.71
CA ARG A 35 2.60 -7.91 3.16
C ARG A 35 1.85 -9.13 2.62
N GLY A 36 2.24 -9.58 1.42
CA GLY A 36 1.61 -10.72 0.76
C GLY A 36 0.27 -10.40 0.08
N LEU A 37 -0.15 -9.13 0.04
CA LEU A 37 -1.34 -8.72 -0.71
C LEU A 37 -1.12 -8.88 -2.22
N ASP A 38 -1.67 -9.96 -2.78
CA ASP A 38 -1.75 -10.15 -4.23
C ASP A 38 -3.12 -9.69 -4.73
N VAL A 39 -3.17 -8.45 -5.22
CA VAL A 39 -4.32 -7.84 -5.88
C VAL A 39 -3.86 -7.43 -7.27
N LYS A 40 -4.46 -8.01 -8.31
CA LYS A 40 -3.95 -7.93 -9.69
C LYS A 40 -4.16 -6.56 -10.34
N ASP A 41 -5.20 -5.84 -9.91
CA ASP A 41 -5.71 -4.68 -10.64
C ASP A 41 -5.60 -3.36 -9.86
N LEU A 42 -4.58 -3.23 -9.01
CA LEU A 42 -4.34 -1.95 -8.33
C LEU A 42 -3.73 -0.95 -9.30
N ILE A 43 -4.49 0.11 -9.59
CA ILE A 43 -4.04 1.22 -10.44
C ILE A 43 -3.32 2.31 -9.64
N LEU A 44 -3.52 2.35 -8.32
CA LEU A 44 -3.07 3.44 -7.46
C LEU A 44 -2.64 2.94 -6.09
N VAL A 45 -1.47 3.42 -5.64
CA VAL A 45 -0.99 3.32 -4.26
C VAL A 45 -0.82 4.74 -3.72
N VAL A 46 -1.33 5.00 -2.51
CA VAL A 46 -1.12 6.27 -1.82
C VAL A 46 -0.39 5.99 -0.50
N ASN A 47 0.85 6.46 -0.40
CA ASN A 47 1.57 6.52 0.86
C ASN A 47 1.11 7.79 1.59
N TYR A 48 0.05 7.65 2.40
CA TYR A 48 -0.46 8.74 3.23
C TYR A 48 0.60 9.22 4.23
N ASP A 49 1.25 8.26 4.89
CA ASP A 49 2.48 8.49 5.66
C ASP A 49 3.69 7.95 4.89
N CYS A 50 4.71 8.80 4.75
CA CYS A 50 5.98 8.45 4.14
C CYS A 50 6.58 7.20 4.83
N PRO A 51 6.92 6.15 4.07
CA PRO A 51 7.66 5.02 4.60
C PRO A 51 8.99 5.47 5.21
N ASN A 52 9.37 4.83 6.29
CA ASN A 52 10.59 5.11 7.05
C ASN A 52 11.79 4.25 6.62
N HIS A 53 11.58 3.31 5.69
CA HIS A 53 12.61 2.46 5.08
C HIS A 53 12.39 2.36 3.56
N TYR A 54 13.50 2.33 2.81
CA TYR A 54 13.51 2.18 1.36
C TYR A 54 12.75 0.94 0.90
N GLU A 55 13.00 -0.21 1.53
CA GLU A 55 12.38 -1.49 1.16
C GLU A 55 10.85 -1.45 1.33
N ASP A 56 10.37 -0.78 2.37
CA ASP A 56 8.93 -0.63 2.58
C ASP A 56 8.31 0.28 1.51
N TYR A 57 8.99 1.35 1.08
CA TYR A 57 8.55 2.17 -0.05
C TYR A 57 8.42 1.34 -1.33
N VAL A 58 9.48 0.61 -1.71
CA VAL A 58 9.49 -0.25 -2.90
C VAL A 58 8.39 -1.31 -2.84
N HIS A 59 8.21 -1.97 -1.70
CA HIS A 59 7.18 -3.00 -1.53
C HIS A 59 5.74 -2.47 -1.56
N ARG A 60 5.51 -1.23 -1.08
CA ARG A 60 4.21 -0.56 -1.16
C ARG A 60 3.91 -0.14 -2.59
N CYS A 61 4.83 0.57 -3.24
CA CYS A 61 4.67 1.02 -4.63
C CYS A 61 4.51 -0.17 -5.59
N GLY A 62 5.23 -1.27 -5.37
CA GLY A 62 5.11 -2.50 -6.15
C GLY A 62 3.76 -3.23 -6.05
N ARG A 63 2.79 -2.71 -5.28
CA ARG A 63 1.41 -3.23 -5.30
C ARG A 63 0.65 -2.82 -6.56
N THR A 64 1.03 -1.72 -7.20
CA THR A 64 0.53 -1.30 -8.52
C THR A 64 1.53 -1.61 -9.63
N GLY A 65 1.17 -1.40 -10.89
CA GLY A 65 2.08 -1.54 -12.03
C GLY A 65 2.53 -2.98 -12.33
N ARG A 66 1.69 -3.97 -12.02
CA ARG A 66 2.01 -5.40 -12.15
C ARG A 66 1.56 -5.97 -13.49
N ALA A 67 2.17 -7.09 -13.90
CA ALA A 67 1.79 -7.85 -15.12
C ALA A 67 1.74 -7.02 -16.42
N GLY A 68 2.63 -6.04 -16.56
CA GLY A 68 2.68 -5.15 -17.73
C GLY A 68 1.69 -3.98 -17.68
N ASN A 69 0.84 -3.89 -16.65
CA ASN A 69 -0.03 -2.76 -16.45
C ASN A 69 0.75 -1.54 -15.95
N LYS A 70 0.26 -0.34 -16.29
CA LYS A 70 0.73 0.90 -15.67
C LYS A 70 0.11 1.06 -14.28
N GLY A 71 0.83 1.74 -13.40
CA GLY A 71 0.41 2.03 -12.04
C GLY A 71 0.91 3.38 -11.60
N PHE A 72 0.24 3.95 -10.60
CA PHE A 72 0.61 5.24 -10.02
C PHE A 72 0.87 5.08 -8.52
N ALA A 73 1.94 5.70 -8.04
CA ALA A 73 2.23 5.79 -6.62
C ALA A 73 2.39 7.27 -6.24
N TYR A 74 1.60 7.73 -5.26
CA TYR A 74 1.71 9.07 -4.71
C TYR A 74 2.16 8.97 -3.26
N THR A 75 3.13 9.78 -2.88
CA THR A 75 3.65 9.80 -1.51
C THR A 75 3.57 11.21 -0.98
N PHE A 76 2.87 11.37 0.13
CA PHE A 76 2.92 12.61 0.89
C PHE A 76 4.17 12.61 1.74
N ILE A 77 4.92 13.71 1.68
CA ILE A 77 6.12 13.94 2.47
C ILE A 77 5.91 15.27 3.20
N THR A 78 5.95 15.22 4.52
CA THR A 78 5.94 16.42 5.35
C THR A 78 7.37 16.90 5.63
N PRO A 79 7.58 18.16 6.06
CA PRO A 79 8.90 18.64 6.45
C PRO A 79 9.58 17.76 7.54
N ALA A 80 8.79 17.20 8.46
CA ALA A 80 9.31 16.29 9.50
C ALA A 80 9.82 14.95 8.94
N GLN A 81 9.43 14.58 7.72
CA GLN A 81 9.80 13.35 7.03
C GLN A 81 10.89 13.58 5.96
N GLU A 82 11.46 14.79 5.86
CA GLU A 82 12.44 15.16 4.84
C GLU A 82 13.61 14.17 4.73
N ARG A 83 14.08 13.63 5.86
CA ARG A 83 15.16 12.61 5.89
C ARG A 83 14.86 11.36 5.03
N HIS A 84 13.59 11.02 4.83
CA HIS A 84 13.15 9.87 4.05
C HIS A 84 13.04 10.19 2.55
N ALA A 85 13.02 11.47 2.16
CA ALA A 85 12.95 11.88 0.75
C ALA A 85 14.16 11.38 -0.05
N CYS A 86 15.34 11.30 0.57
CA CYS A 86 16.54 10.74 -0.05
C CYS A 86 16.34 9.28 -0.50
N ASP A 87 15.64 8.47 0.29
CA ASP A 87 15.35 7.08 -0.06
C ASP A 87 14.33 7.00 -1.19
N ILE A 88 13.33 7.89 -1.18
CA ILE A 88 12.31 7.96 -2.23
C ILE A 88 12.90 8.38 -3.58
N ILE A 89 13.83 9.34 -3.60
CA ILE A 89 14.50 9.80 -4.83
C ILE A 89 15.34 8.68 -5.46
N ARG A 90 15.85 7.75 -4.65
CA ARG A 90 16.69 6.63 -5.12
C ARG A 90 15.89 5.47 -5.73
N ALA A 91 14.60 5.38 -5.40
CA ALA A 91 13.71 4.28 -5.80
C ALA A 91 13.20 4.45 -7.23
#